data_AF-A0A838VHE7-F1
#
_entry.id   AF-A0A838VHE7-F1
#
_cell.length_a   1.000
_cell.length_b   1.000
_cell.length_c   1.000
_cell.angle_alpha   90.00
_cell.angle_beta   90.00
_cell.angle_gamma   90.00
#
_symmetry.space_group_name_H-M   'P 1'
#
loop_
_entity.id
_entity.type
_entity.pdbx_description
1 polymer ?
#
loop_
_entity_poly.entity_id
_entity_poly.type
_entity_poly.pdbx_seq_one_letter_code
_entity_poly.pdbx_strand_id
1 'polypeptide(L)' 'VQLSKTADELNITIGNHRRNLVLPQALAALQPAGAKMEEDYLKIRFS' A
#
# COMPACT_ATOMS: atom_id res chain seq x y z
N VAL A 1 -9.59 5.06 -0.23
CA VAL A 1 -8.23 4.62 0.16
C VAL A 1 -7.24 5.39 -0.68
N GLN A 2 -6.19 5.94 -0.09
CA GLN A 2 -5.11 6.62 -0.81
C GLN A 2 -3.81 5.85 -0.58
N LEU A 3 -3.09 5.59 -1.66
CA LEU A 3 -1.81 4.90 -1.65
C LEU A 3 -0.79 5.75 -2.38
N SER A 4 0.38 5.93 -1.77
CA SER A 4 1.52 6.56 -2.43
C SER A 4 2.78 5.79 -2.08
N LYS A 5 3.53 5.39 -3.12
CA LYS A 5 4.81 4.72 -2.97
C LYS A 5 5.95 5.71 -3.20
N THR A 6 6.95 5.68 -2.34
CA THR A 6 8.16 6.50 -2.46
C THR A 6 9.35 5.62 -2.14
N ALA A 7 10.22 5.37 -3.15
CA ALA A 7 11.26 4.34 -3.07
C ALA A 7 10.68 3.01 -2.56
N ASP A 8 11.16 2.52 -1.42
CA ASP A 8 10.78 1.24 -0.85
C ASP A 8 9.69 1.38 0.22
N GLU A 9 9.10 2.57 0.38
CA GLU A 9 8.05 2.83 1.36
C GLU A 9 6.68 2.96 0.70
N LEU A 10 5.68 2.39 1.36
CA LEU A 10 4.27 2.55 1.01
C LEU A 10 3.55 3.33 2.11
N ASN A 11 3.06 4.50 1.74
CA ASN A 11 2.16 5.29 2.57
C ASN A 11 0.72 4.91 2.25
N ILE A 12 -0.04 4.57 3.29
CA ILE A 12 -1.43 4.14 3.21
C ILE A 12 -2.27 5.11 4.04
N THR A 13 -3.32 5.68 3.43
CA THR A 13 -4.29 6.53 4.13
C THR A 13 -5.72 6.03 3.91
N ILE A 14 -6.43 5.80 5.01
CA ILE A 14 -7.85 5.38 5.04
C ILE A 14 -8.59 6.28 6.03
N GLY A 15 -9.42 7.20 5.53
CA GLY A 15 -10.04 8.22 6.38
C GLY A 15 -8.98 9.04 7.12
N ASN A 16 -9.02 9.03 8.45
CA ASN A 16 -8.07 9.69 9.34
C ASN A 16 -6.89 8.79 9.79
N HIS A 17 -6.81 7.55 9.29
CA HIS A 17 -5.73 6.63 9.63
C HIS A 17 -4.64 6.69 8.57
N ARG A 18 -3.40 6.95 9.01
CA ARG A 18 -2.21 6.94 8.16
C ARG A 18 -1.22 5.91 8.68
N ARG A 19 -0.73 5.05 7.79
CA ARG A 19 0.29 4.04 8.09
C ARG A 19 1.40 4.14 7.06
N ASN A 20 2.64 4.01 7.51
CA ASN A 20 3.78 3.79 6.63
C ASN A 20 4.21 2.32 6.75
N LEU A 21 4.53 1.71 5.62
CA LEU A 21 5.04 0.34 5.56
C LEU A 21 6.32 0.33 4.71
N VAL A 22 7.41 -0.17 5.27
CA VAL A 22 8.60 -0.49 4.48
C VAL A 22 8.31 -1.77 3.70
N LEU A 23 8.44 -1.72 2.39
CA LEU A 23 8.20 -2.84 1.50
C LEU A 23 9.40 -3.79 1.49
N PRO A 24 9.16 -5.11 1.53
CA PRO A 24 10.17 -6.07 1.15
C PRO A 24 10.66 -5.82 -0.28
N GLN A 25 11.92 -6.18 -0.55
CA GLN A 25 12.58 -5.93 -1.84
C GLN A 25 11.76 -6.42 -3.05
N ALA A 26 11.10 -7.57 -2.94
CA ALA A 26 10.28 -8.14 -4.01
C ALA A 26 9.08 -7.24 -4.41
N LEU A 27 8.57 -6.42 -3.48
CA LEU A 27 7.45 -5.50 -3.72
C LEU A 27 7.92 -4.06 -3.96
N ALA A 28 9.10 -3.70 -3.44
CA ALA A 28 9.70 -2.38 -3.63
C ALA A 28 9.98 -2.07 -5.11
N ALA A 29 10.28 -3.09 -5.92
CA ALA A 29 10.48 -2.92 -7.37
C ALA A 29 9.17 -2.73 -8.16
N LEU A 30 8.01 -3.02 -7.57
CA LEU A 30 6.71 -3.02 -8.25
C LEU A 30 5.90 -1.77 -7.90
N GLN A 31 4.92 -1.44 -8.75
CA GLN A 31 3.97 -0.36 -8.46
C GLN A 31 2.68 -0.93 -7.87
N PRO A 32 2.02 -0.21 -6.94
CA PRO A 32 0.71 -0.61 -6.46
C PRO A 32 -0.31 -0.48 -7.61
N ALA A 33 -0.88 -1.61 -8.02
CA ALA A 33 -1.85 -1.72 -9.11
C ALA A 33 -3.28 -1.37 -8.66
N GLY A 34 -3.53 -1.42 -7.35
CA GLY A 34 -4.82 -1.10 -6.76
C GLY A 34 -4.94 -1.61 -5.33
N ALA A 35 -5.99 -1.16 -4.65
CA ALA A 35 -6.32 -1.67 -3.33
C ALA A 35 -7.82 -1.67 -3.06
N LYS A 36 -8.25 -2.67 -2.29
CA LYS A 36 -9.64 -2.85 -1.88
C LYS A 36 -9.71 -3.29 -0.43
N MET A 37 -10.76 -2.85 0.25
CA MET A 37 -11.17 -3.45 1.52
C MET A 37 -11.88 -4.76 1.22
N GLU A 38 -11.45 -5.84 1.86
CA GLU A 38 -12.17 -7.10 1.91
C GLU A 38 -12.33 -7.49 3.37
N GLU A 39 -13.57 -7.55 3.84
CA GLU A 39 -13.89 -7.71 5.26
C GLU A 39 -13.15 -6.63 6.08
N ASP A 40 -12.32 -7.05 7.04
CA ASP A 40 -11.55 -6.15 7.90
C ASP A 40 -10.11 -5.90 7.40
N TYR A 41 -9.78 -6.36 6.19
CA TYR A 41 -8.43 -6.27 5.63
C TYR A 41 -8.36 -5.30 4.45
N LEU A 42 -7.30 -4.49 4.41
CA LEU A 42 -6.89 -3.79 3.20
C LEU A 42 -6.00 -4.72 2.36
N LYS A 43 -6.50 -5.17 1.21
CA LYS A 43 -5.69 -5.91 0.22
C LYS A 43 -5.14 -4.95 -0.82
N ILE A 44 -3.83 -4.95 -0.99
CA ILE A 44 -3.10 -4.14 -1.95
C ILE A 44 -2.45 -5.07 -2.96
N ARG A 45 -2.70 -4.84 -4.25
CA ARG A 45 -2.09 -5.59 -5.33
C ARG A 45 -0.93 -4.79 -5.91
N PHE A 46 0.14 -5.47 -6.26
CA PHE A 46 1.28 -4.93 -6.99
C PHE A 46 1.34 -5.54 -8.39
N SER A 47 1.84 -4.77 -9.37
CA SER A 47 2.12 -5.21 -10.75
C SER A 47 3.35 -4.52 -11.32
#